data_AF-A0A0N0JZZ7-F1
#
_entry.id   AF-A0A0N0JZZ7-F1
#
_cell.length_a   1.000
_cell.length_b   1.000
_cell.length_c   1.000
_cell.angle_alpha   90.00
_cell.angle_beta   90.00
_cell.angle_gamma   90.00
#
_symmetry.space_group_name_H-M   'P 1'
#
loop_
_entity.id
_entity.type
_entity.pdbx_description
1 polymer ?
#
loop_
_entity_poly.entity_id
_entity_poly.type
_entity_poly.pdbx_seq_one_letter_code
_entity_poly.pdbx_strand_id
1 'polypeptide(L)' 'MTTARPFAEVSYCLAQANRVPATILPDGSHEFTIKNMYGGTGAVLTLTPQGDGARFVYREAFPISVGWKDCL' A
#
# COMPACT_ATOMS: atom_id res chain seq x y z
N MET A 1 21.23 -11.10 -1.79
CA MET A 1 19.86 -11.66 -1.85
C MET A 1 18.98 -10.66 -1.15
N THR A 2 18.12 -9.94 -1.87
CA THR A 2 17.19 -8.99 -1.24
C THR A 2 16.18 -9.85 -0.47
N THR A 3 16.25 -9.83 0.86
CA THR A 3 15.27 -10.54 1.70
C THR A 3 13.90 -9.95 1.38
N ALA A 4 13.05 -10.70 0.68
CA ALA A 4 11.69 -10.26 0.42
C ALA A 4 11.00 -10.07 1.77
N ARG A 5 10.53 -8.86 2.07
CA ARG A 5 9.75 -8.61 3.27
C ARG A 5 8.41 -9.36 3.17
N PRO A 6 7.98 -10.09 4.22
CA PRO A 6 6.70 -10.78 4.21
C PRO A 6 5.53 -9.84 3.90
N PHE A 7 4.52 -10.34 3.18
CA PHE A 7 3.33 -9.57 2.80
C PHE A 7 2.69 -8.83 3.98
N ALA A 8 2.54 -9.51 5.13
CA ALA A 8 1.93 -8.92 6.32
C ALA A 8 2.77 -7.76 6.90
N GLU A 9 4.09 -7.86 6.86
CA GLU A 9 5.00 -6.82 7.33
C GLU A 9 4.91 -5.57 6.44
N VAL A 10 4.96 -5.76 5.13
CA VAL A 10 4.82 -4.66 4.15
C VAL A 10 3.45 -3.99 4.29
N SER A 11 2.38 -4.79 4.39
CA SER A 11 1.03 -4.26 4.59
C SER A 11 0.94 -3.43 5.87
N TYR A 12 1.52 -3.90 6.97
CA TYR A 12 1.50 -3.18 8.24
C TYR A 12 2.27 -1.86 8.14
N CYS A 13 3.45 -1.86 7.51
CA CYS A 13 4.23 -0.66 7.26
C CYS A 13 3.44 0.38 6.44
N LEU A 14 2.82 -0.05 5.33
CA LEU A 14 2.03 0.83 4.48
C LEU A 14 0.85 1.47 5.24
N ALA A 15 0.19 0.71 6.12
CA ALA A 15 -0.90 1.23 6.93
C ALA A 15 -0.43 2.34 7.88
N GLN A 16 0.70 2.11 8.57
CA GLN A 16 1.28 3.06 9.53
C GLN A 16 1.83 4.31 8.83
N ALA A 17 2.61 4.14 7.77
CA ALA A 17 3.27 5.22 7.06
C ALA A 17 2.26 6.18 6.40
N ASN A 18 1.10 5.67 5.95
CA ASN A 18 0.06 6.48 5.33
C ASN A 18 -1.10 6.82 6.27
N ARG A 19 -1.12 6.28 7.50
CA ARG A 19 -2.21 6.42 8.47
C ARG A 19 -3.58 6.03 7.89
N VAL A 20 -3.60 5.01 7.05
CA VAL A 20 -4.80 4.50 6.37
C VAL A 20 -4.86 2.99 6.60
N PRO A 21 -5.96 2.44 7.12
CA PRO A 21 -6.09 0.99 7.25
C PRO A 21 -6.19 0.33 5.86
N ALA A 22 -5.75 -0.93 5.77
CA ALA A 22 -5.95 -1.71 4.57
C ALA A 22 -7.43 -2.11 4.41
N THR A 23 -7.96 -1.93 3.21
CA THR A 23 -9.16 -2.64 2.76
C THR A 23 -8.72 -4.01 2.23
N ILE A 24 -9.21 -5.08 2.83
CA ILE A 24 -8.94 -6.45 2.38
C ILE A 24 -9.91 -6.79 1.26
N LEU A 25 -9.40 -7.03 0.05
CA LEU A 25 -10.18 -7.39 -1.12
C LEU A 25 -10.47 -8.90 -1.17
N PRO A 26 -11.46 -9.36 -1.96
CA PRO A 26 -11.83 -10.78 -2.01
C PRO A 26 -10.72 -11.73 -2.48
N ASP A 27 -9.72 -11.22 -3.21
CA ASP A 27 -8.55 -11.97 -3.66
C ASP A 27 -7.42 -12.00 -2.61
N GLY A 28 -7.66 -11.46 -1.42
CA GLY A 28 -6.68 -11.35 -0.34
C GLY A 28 -5.68 -10.21 -0.50
N SER A 29 -5.81 -9.39 -1.55
CA SER A 29 -4.98 -8.18 -1.69
C SER A 29 -5.43 -7.08 -0.72
N HIS A 30 -4.47 -6.25 -0.33
CA HIS A 30 -4.70 -5.13 0.59
C HIS A 30 -4.62 -3.82 -0.20
N GLU A 31 -5.70 -3.04 -0.15
CA GLU A 31 -5.78 -1.74 -0.80
C GLU A 31 -5.75 -0.60 0.23
N PHE A 32 -4.95 0.43 -0.06
CA PHE A 32 -4.85 1.64 0.75
C PHE A 32 -5.29 2.83 -0.09
N THR A 33 -6.44 3.40 0.23
CA THR A 33 -6.96 4.60 -0.44
C THR A 33 -6.56 5.84 0.35
N ILE A 34 -5.68 6.66 -0.22
CA ILE A 34 -5.14 7.85 0.43
C ILE A 34 -5.85 9.09 -0.12
N LYS A 35 -6.40 9.89 0.78
CA LYS A 35 -7.15 11.09 0.44
C LYS A 35 -6.25 12.32 0.36
N ASN A 36 -6.54 13.23 -0.57
CA ASN A 36 -5.93 14.55 -0.61
C ASN A 36 -6.53 15.48 0.46
N MET A 37 -5.99 16.69 0.59
CA MET A 37 -6.45 17.69 1.56
C MET A 37 -7.92 18.12 1.38
N TYR A 38 -8.54 17.80 0.24
CA TYR A 38 -9.93 18.11 -0.09
C TYR A 38 -10.88 16.90 0.06
N GLY A 39 -10.38 15.76 0.57
CA GLY A 39 -11.17 14.54 0.77
C GLY A 39 -11.36 13.66 -0.47
N GLY A 40 -10.84 14.06 -1.63
CA GLY A 40 -10.82 13.25 -2.85
C GLY A 40 -9.74 12.17 -2.80
N THR A 41 -9.87 11.10 -3.59
CA THR A 41 -8.80 10.08 -3.70
C THR A 41 -7.58 10.69 -4.40
N GLY A 42 -6.46 10.80 -3.68
CA GLY A 42 -5.18 11.27 -4.22
C GLY A 42 -4.35 10.13 -4.79
N ALA A 43 -4.28 9.01 -4.08
CA ALA A 43 -3.55 7.82 -4.50
C ALA A 43 -4.22 6.53 -3.99
N VAL A 44 -3.91 5.43 -4.68
CA VAL A 44 -4.29 4.08 -4.28
C VAL A 44 -3.06 3.18 -4.36
N LEU A 45 -2.77 2.47 -3.26
CA LEU A 45 -1.75 1.43 -3.19
C LEU A 45 -2.46 0.07 -3.15
N THR A 46 -2.07 -0.87 -3.99
CA THR A 46 -2.53 -2.26 -3.90
C THR A 46 -1.34 -3.17 -3.66
N LEU A 47 -1.42 -3.96 -2.60
CA LEU A 47 -0.45 -4.99 -2.27
C LEU A 47 -1.11 -6.35 -2.47
N THR A 48 -0.55 -7.19 -3.33
CA THR A 48 -1.06 -8.54 -3.62
C THR A 48 -0.03 -9.57 -3.14
N PRO A 49 -0.43 -10.62 -2.39
CA PRO A 49 0.51 -11.67 -1.99
C PRO A 49 1.07 -12.40 -3.22
N GLN A 50 2.39 -12.65 -3.24
CA GLN A 50 3.05 -13.33 -4.35
C GLN A 50 4.20 -14.22 -3.83
N GLY A 51 3.93 -15.52 -3.69
CA GLY A 51 4.88 -16.47 -3.11
C GLY A 51 5.27 -16.05 -1.68
N ASP A 52 6.57 -15.96 -1.41
CA ASP A 52 7.11 -15.50 -0.12
C ASP A 52 7.11 -13.96 0.03
N GLY A 53 6.67 -13.23 -0.99
CA GLY A 53 6.71 -11.77 -1.05
C GLY A 53 5.37 -11.14 -1.44
N ALA A 54 5.45 -9.96 -2.04
CA ALA A 54 4.28 -9.20 -2.46
C ALA A 54 4.52 -8.43 -3.76
N ARG A 55 3.47 -8.32 -4.57
CA ARG A 55 3.41 -7.40 -5.70
C ARG A 55 2.79 -6.09 -5.24
N PHE A 56 3.45 -4.98 -5.55
CA PHE A 56 2.99 -3.64 -5.22
C PHE A 56 2.57 -2.87 -6.48
N VAL A 57 1.43 -2.20 -6.42
CA VAL A 57 0.93 -1.31 -7.48
C VAL A 57 0.60 0.05 -6.86
N TYR A 58 1.17 1.11 -7.40
CA TYR A 58 0.89 2.50 -7.05
C TYR A 58 0.11 3.16 -8.18
N ARG A 59 -1.07 3.71 -7.86
CA ARG A 59 -1.89 4.52 -8.77
C ARG A 59 -2.07 5.92 -8.18
N GLU A 60 -1.49 6.91 -8.83
CA GLU A 60 -1.62 8.32 -8.43
C GLU A 60 -2.68 9.01 -9.30
N ALA A 61 -3.61 9.72 -8.67
CA ALA A 61 -4.59 10.57 -9.34
C ALA A 61 -4.23 12.06 -9.22
N PHE A 62 -3.58 12.45 -8.12
CA PHE A 62 -3.10 13.81 -7.86
C PHE A 62 -1.71 13.76 -7.19
N PRO A 63 -0.85 14.76 -7.40
CA PRO A 63 0.42 14.86 -6.69
C PRO A 63 0.18 14.91 -5.18
N ILE A 64 0.60 13.86 -4.47
CA ILE A 64 0.45 13.75 -3.01
C ILE A 64 1.66 13.06 -2.41
N SER A 65 2.01 13.44 -1.19
CA SER A 65 3.03 12.72 -0.44
C SER A 65 2.47 11.37 0.02
N VAL A 66 3.17 10.29 -0.32
CA VAL A 66 2.81 8.92 0.07
C VAL A 66 4.02 8.28 0.75
N GLY A 67 3.82 7.78 1.96
CA GLY A 67 4.84 7.04 2.71
C GLY A 67 4.84 5.57 2.30
N TRP A 68 5.50 5.23 1.19
CA TRP A 68 5.56 3.84 0.70
C TRP A 68 6.98 3.35 0.40
N LYS A 69 7.91 4.24 0.04
CA LYS A 69 9.26 3.87 -0.38
C LYS A 69 10.07 3.17 0.72
N ASP A 70 9.83 3.52 1.99
CA ASP A 70 10.52 2.90 3.13
C ASP A 70 9.96 1.51 3.48
N CYS A 71 8.79 1.16 2.94
CA CYS A 71 8.08 -0.09 3.23
C CYS A 71 8.36 -1.23 2.24
N LEU A 72 8.94 -0.95 1.07
CA LEU A 72 9.31 -1.95 0.05
C LEU A 72 10.80 -2.27 0.15
#